data_AF-A0A0C9UDD8-F1
#
_entry.id   AF-A0A0C9UDD8-F1
#
_cell.length_a   1.000
_cell.length_b   1.000
_cell.length_c   1.000
_cell.angle_alpha   90.00
_cell.angle_beta   90.00
_cell.angle_gamma   90.00
#
_symmetry.space_group_name_H-M   'P 1'
#
loop_
_entity.id
_entity.type
_entity.pdbx_description
1 polymer ?
#
loop_
_entity_poly.entity_id
_entity_poly.type
_entity_poly.pdbx_seq_one_letter_code
_entity_poly.pdbx_strand_id
1 'polypeptide(L)'
;MRLSMDSPRSPSPAHVNGFLGKANGSSEDISGGSYSDDVQVLQEELHKTKQEYDTLTSKYNTLVAKLSTMRSSVEGKLKRDAEELDRREQHIQQLNAQNADLELTVETLKDELIHSNSEAERSSRELESLRARILHEGANEAAREREFVELQSELERSRIERDEFEHALMTEKIVTDEIKGELTAVRRELDLEKEARIRVLESLEHEQEKCANLQTVLDDFQSAKEYETRQAVRELEDQLRQTTKSLAEYKSRALQAEVELQETSTNTQRTAALEKELKEKNLLIGKLRHEAVILNEHLTEAIRRLRKGASDTNVDRRLVTNVFLSFLTTPRADTKRYEMLSLLASILSWTDAEREKAGLQRTAGSSLLSRVTGRTHSTELERTDETESFSNMWVEFLLKEANQGSQGSASPTSIMSPAPKSPSLPSSPRINTQKMGRLASYSGTNLASATERTSSEYVQSPPPRKDSLPKQ
;
A
#
# COMPACT_ATOMS: atom_id res chain seq x y z
N MET A 1 -37.67 20.64 129.18
CA MET A 1 -37.13 21.21 130.44
C MET A 1 -37.95 22.44 130.80
N ARG A 2 -38.27 22.66 132.09
CA ARG A 2 -38.92 23.86 132.70
C ARG A 2 -40.32 24.22 132.15
N LEU A 3 -41.39 24.47 132.92
CA LEU A 3 -41.69 25.01 134.28
C LEU A 3 -41.93 26.53 134.37
N SER A 4 -42.77 26.88 135.36
CA SER A 4 -43.39 28.19 135.70
C SER A 4 -44.65 28.49 134.85
N MET A 5 -45.87 28.49 135.38
CA MET A 5 -46.46 29.18 136.57
C MET A 5 -46.54 30.70 136.42
N ASP A 6 -47.76 31.22 136.55
CA ASP A 6 -48.11 32.63 136.80
C ASP A 6 -49.34 32.70 137.72
N SER A 7 -49.39 33.70 138.61
CA SER A 7 -50.55 34.09 139.42
C SER A 7 -50.24 35.40 140.19
N PRO A 8 -51.06 36.47 140.08
CA PRO A 8 -50.78 37.79 140.65
C PRO A 8 -51.21 37.95 142.13
N ARG A 9 -50.99 39.16 142.70
CA ARG A 9 -50.80 39.37 144.15
C ARG A 9 -51.53 40.61 144.71
N SER A 10 -52.25 40.44 145.85
CA SER A 10 -52.65 41.48 146.85
C SER A 10 -53.68 42.56 146.38
N PRO A 11 -54.32 43.38 147.26
CA PRO A 11 -54.02 43.68 148.68
C PRO A 11 -55.18 43.75 149.72
N SER A 12 -54.78 44.05 150.97
CA SER A 12 -55.54 44.33 152.21
C SER A 12 -56.39 45.64 152.17
N PRO A 13 -57.19 46.09 153.19
CA PRO A 13 -56.83 46.15 154.64
C PRO A 13 -57.94 46.14 155.76
N ALA A 14 -57.45 46.11 157.03
CA ALA A 14 -57.88 46.88 158.23
C ALA A 14 -59.20 46.63 159.04
N HIS A 15 -59.03 46.31 160.35
CA HIS A 15 -59.60 46.98 161.58
C HIS A 15 -61.15 47.12 161.81
N VAL A 16 -61.73 47.29 163.03
CA VAL A 16 -61.42 46.90 164.45
C VAL A 16 -62.64 47.16 165.40
N ASN A 17 -62.71 46.49 166.57
CA ASN A 17 -63.47 46.80 167.82
C ASN A 17 -65.02 46.70 167.96
N GLY A 18 -65.43 46.41 169.21
CA GLY A 18 -66.75 46.71 169.82
C GLY A 18 -67.54 45.52 170.39
N PHE A 19 -68.27 45.58 171.52
CA PHE A 19 -68.02 45.95 172.95
C PHE A 19 -69.41 45.94 173.67
N LEU A 20 -69.44 45.98 175.02
CA LEU A 20 -70.61 45.85 175.94
C LEU A 20 -71.29 44.45 176.03
N GLY A 21 -71.87 44.03 177.17
CA GLY A 21 -71.70 44.53 178.55
C GLY A 21 -72.95 44.54 179.46
N LYS A 22 -72.72 44.31 180.78
CA LYS A 22 -73.56 44.56 181.99
C LYS A 22 -74.46 43.47 182.58
N ALA A 23 -74.23 43.20 183.88
CA ALA A 23 -75.23 43.26 184.95
C ALA A 23 -74.53 43.56 186.31
N ASN A 24 -75.09 44.44 187.14
CA ASN A 24 -74.65 44.69 188.55
C ASN A 24 -75.48 43.78 189.50
N GLY A 25 -75.06 43.43 190.74
CA GLY A 25 -74.88 44.28 191.95
C GLY A 25 -76.17 44.24 192.81
N SER A 26 -76.20 44.41 194.13
CA SER A 26 -75.20 44.83 195.14
C SER A 26 -75.56 44.27 196.55
N SER A 27 -74.77 44.59 197.59
CA SER A 27 -74.97 44.18 199.01
C SER A 27 -74.64 45.36 199.97
N GLU A 28 -74.72 45.12 201.30
CA GLU A 28 -74.40 46.03 202.43
C GLU A 28 -75.47 47.14 202.72
N ASP A 29 -75.77 47.58 203.96
CA ASP A 29 -75.67 47.07 205.36
C ASP A 29 -76.61 47.96 206.27
N ILE A 30 -76.74 48.03 207.61
CA ILE A 30 -76.03 47.55 208.83
C ILE A 30 -76.93 47.61 210.09
N SER A 31 -76.62 46.79 211.12
CA SER A 31 -76.97 46.91 212.58
C SER A 31 -78.42 46.83 213.09
N GLY A 32 -78.59 46.26 214.32
CA GLY A 32 -79.54 46.90 215.25
C GLY A 32 -80.13 46.26 216.54
N GLY A 33 -79.61 45.18 217.15
CA GLY A 33 -79.74 44.97 218.62
C GLY A 33 -81.05 44.45 219.29
N SER A 34 -80.95 43.24 219.84
CA SER A 34 -81.48 42.81 221.16
C SER A 34 -83.00 42.60 221.41
N TYR A 35 -83.45 41.36 221.16
CA TYR A 35 -84.39 40.55 221.95
C TYR A 35 -85.80 41.07 222.35
N SER A 36 -86.84 40.42 221.79
CA SER A 36 -88.00 39.97 222.59
C SER A 36 -88.90 38.90 221.93
N ASP A 37 -88.85 38.65 220.61
CA ASP A 37 -90.00 38.00 219.89
C ASP A 37 -89.59 37.14 218.66
N ASP A 38 -88.81 36.07 218.87
CA ASP A 38 -88.06 35.34 217.83
C ASP A 38 -88.87 34.44 216.86
N VAL A 39 -90.21 34.48 216.84
CA VAL A 39 -91.03 33.43 216.19
C VAL A 39 -91.43 33.73 214.72
N GLN A 40 -91.57 34.99 214.31
CA GLN A 40 -92.20 35.32 213.01
C GLN A 40 -91.23 35.39 211.82
N VAL A 41 -89.94 35.67 212.04
CA VAL A 41 -88.96 35.98 210.96
C VAL A 41 -88.67 34.76 210.05
N LEU A 42 -88.70 33.55 210.60
CA LEU A 42 -88.27 32.32 209.92
C LEU A 42 -89.18 31.85 208.75
N GLN A 43 -90.37 32.42 208.56
CA GLN A 43 -91.29 32.00 207.49
C GLN A 43 -91.10 32.75 206.17
N GLU A 44 -90.70 34.03 206.18
CA GLU A 44 -90.60 34.83 204.95
C GLU A 44 -89.36 34.48 204.10
N GLU A 45 -88.24 34.15 204.75
CA GLU A 45 -86.98 33.77 204.07
C GLU A 45 -87.13 32.48 203.22
N LEU A 46 -87.94 31.53 203.70
CA LEU A 46 -88.22 30.26 203.02
C LEU A 46 -89.09 30.44 201.75
N HIS A 47 -89.88 31.52 201.68
CA HIS A 47 -90.64 31.86 200.47
C HIS A 47 -89.75 32.54 199.43
N LYS A 48 -88.88 33.47 199.86
CA LYS A 48 -87.99 34.26 199.00
C LYS A 48 -87.01 33.37 198.21
N THR A 49 -86.37 32.43 198.90
CA THR A 49 -85.41 31.47 198.32
C THR A 49 -86.03 30.55 197.25
N LYS A 50 -87.31 30.20 197.35
CA LYS A 50 -88.02 29.42 196.31
C LYS A 50 -88.22 30.21 195.03
N GLN A 51 -88.63 31.48 195.12
CA GLN A 51 -88.80 32.34 193.95
C GLN A 51 -87.46 32.52 193.20
N GLU A 52 -86.36 32.68 193.93
CA GLU A 52 -85.03 32.76 193.33
C GLU A 52 -84.65 31.47 192.58
N TYR A 53 -84.91 30.29 193.17
CA TYR A 53 -84.71 28.99 192.53
C TYR A 53 -85.53 28.82 191.24
N ASP A 54 -86.80 29.25 191.22
CA ASP A 54 -87.65 29.18 190.03
C ASP A 54 -87.16 30.13 188.93
N THR A 55 -86.70 31.35 189.27
CA THR A 55 -86.07 32.23 188.25
C THR A 55 -84.77 31.65 187.72
N LEU A 56 -83.99 30.95 188.55
CA LEU A 56 -82.72 30.33 188.15
C LEU A 56 -82.97 29.11 187.25
N THR A 57 -83.97 28.29 187.57
CA THR A 57 -84.46 27.17 186.75
C THR A 57 -85.00 27.66 185.41
N SER A 58 -85.74 28.78 185.40
CA SER A 58 -86.19 29.44 184.16
C SER A 58 -85.02 29.94 183.30
N LYS A 59 -84.00 30.58 183.91
CA LYS A 59 -82.76 31.00 183.23
C LYS A 59 -81.99 29.80 182.67
N TYR A 60 -81.88 28.70 183.42
CA TYR A 60 -81.25 27.45 182.99
C TYR A 60 -81.99 26.82 181.80
N ASN A 61 -83.31 26.64 181.89
CA ASN A 61 -84.13 26.09 180.82
C ASN A 61 -84.09 26.98 179.56
N THR A 62 -84.06 28.31 179.72
CA THR A 62 -83.88 29.26 178.61
C THR A 62 -82.50 29.12 177.96
N LEU A 63 -81.45 28.89 178.74
CA LEU A 63 -80.10 28.68 178.22
C LEU A 63 -79.96 27.31 177.53
N VAL A 64 -80.58 26.25 178.08
CA VAL A 64 -80.66 24.92 177.45
C VAL A 64 -81.47 24.98 176.16
N ALA A 65 -82.57 25.74 176.10
CA ALA A 65 -83.32 25.99 174.87
C ALA A 65 -82.49 26.76 173.83
N LYS A 66 -81.69 27.76 174.25
CA LYS A 66 -80.74 28.45 173.35
C LYS A 66 -79.61 27.54 172.87
N LEU A 67 -79.07 26.68 173.73
CA LEU A 67 -78.09 25.67 173.34
C LEU A 67 -78.68 24.63 172.38
N SER A 68 -79.94 24.23 172.59
CA SER A 68 -80.67 23.33 171.70
C SER A 68 -80.93 23.97 170.32
N THR A 69 -81.36 25.23 170.26
CA THR A 69 -81.55 25.93 168.98
C THR A 69 -80.23 26.28 168.30
N MET A 70 -79.17 26.64 169.04
CA MET A 70 -77.81 26.77 168.49
C MET A 70 -77.31 25.44 167.94
N ARG A 71 -77.44 24.34 168.70
CA ARG A 71 -77.06 23.00 168.26
C ARG A 71 -77.80 22.60 166.99
N SER A 72 -79.12 22.71 166.96
CA SER A 72 -79.95 22.40 165.79
C SER A 72 -79.61 23.30 164.59
N SER A 73 -79.30 24.58 164.82
CA SER A 73 -78.85 25.52 163.78
C SER A 73 -77.46 25.19 163.24
N VAL A 74 -76.53 24.75 164.09
CA VAL A 74 -75.17 24.32 163.71
C VAL A 74 -75.19 22.96 163.03
N GLU A 75 -75.92 21.97 163.54
CA GLU A 75 -76.16 20.68 162.87
C GLU A 75 -76.84 20.90 161.51
N GLY A 76 -77.82 21.80 161.43
CA GLY A 76 -78.48 22.20 160.19
C GLY A 76 -77.60 23.01 159.23
N LYS A 77 -76.61 23.77 159.72
CA LYS A 77 -75.58 24.41 158.90
C LYS A 77 -74.58 23.39 158.38
N LEU A 78 -73.91 22.66 159.26
CA LEU A 78 -72.97 21.60 158.89
C LEU A 78 -73.58 20.59 157.91
N LYS A 79 -74.86 20.23 158.06
CA LYS A 79 -75.56 19.41 157.07
C LYS A 79 -75.71 20.09 155.71
N ARG A 80 -76.19 21.34 155.65
CA ARG A 80 -76.31 22.09 154.38
C ARG A 80 -74.96 22.37 153.73
N ASP A 81 -73.95 22.67 154.53
CA ASP A 81 -72.59 22.96 154.07
C ASP A 81 -71.91 21.68 153.56
N ALA A 82 -72.17 20.52 154.18
CA ALA A 82 -71.77 19.20 153.69
C ALA A 82 -72.53 18.80 152.41
N GLU A 83 -73.84 19.05 152.32
CA GLU A 83 -74.62 18.85 151.08
C GLU A 83 -74.18 19.81 149.96
N GLU A 84 -73.70 21.02 150.28
CA GLU A 84 -73.17 21.95 149.28
C GLU A 84 -71.76 21.56 148.83
N LEU A 85 -70.92 21.05 149.73
CA LEU A 85 -69.65 20.41 149.39
C LEU A 85 -69.88 19.18 148.51
N ASP A 86 -70.81 18.29 148.84
CA ASP A 86 -71.17 17.11 148.05
C ASP A 86 -71.66 17.50 146.64
N ARG A 87 -72.52 18.52 146.50
CA ARG A 87 -72.91 19.05 145.18
C ARG A 87 -71.74 19.65 144.40
N ARG A 88 -70.81 20.35 145.06
CA ARG A 88 -69.59 20.90 144.41
C ARG A 88 -68.63 19.79 143.99
N GLU A 89 -68.45 18.78 144.84
CA GLU A 89 -67.62 17.60 144.61
C GLU A 89 -68.16 16.79 143.43
N GLN A 90 -69.48 16.53 143.39
CA GLN A 90 -70.16 15.91 142.24
C GLN A 90 -70.00 16.72 140.95
N HIS A 91 -70.07 18.06 141.02
CA HIS A 91 -69.87 18.92 139.84
C HIS A 91 -68.40 18.97 139.40
N ILE A 92 -67.44 18.93 140.32
CA ILE A 92 -66.01 18.80 140.03
C ILE A 92 -65.73 17.42 139.40
N GLN A 93 -66.32 16.34 139.89
CA GLN A 93 -66.23 15.01 139.30
C GLN A 93 -66.85 14.97 137.89
N GLN A 94 -67.99 15.64 137.68
CA GLN A 94 -68.60 15.79 136.36
C GLN A 94 -67.70 16.58 135.40
N LEU A 95 -67.13 17.70 135.83
CA LEU A 95 -66.20 18.51 135.02
C LEU A 95 -64.90 17.77 134.74
N ASN A 96 -64.38 16.98 135.69
CA ASN A 96 -63.20 16.15 135.49
C ASN A 96 -63.47 14.99 134.53
N ALA A 97 -64.65 14.37 134.60
CA ALA A 97 -65.07 13.37 133.61
C ALA A 97 -65.22 14.00 132.21
N GLN A 98 -65.86 15.17 132.10
CA GLN A 98 -65.97 15.91 130.84
C GLN A 98 -64.61 16.36 130.29
N ASN A 99 -63.67 16.78 131.15
CA ASN A 99 -62.31 17.09 130.73
C ASN A 99 -61.57 15.83 130.26
N ALA A 100 -61.73 14.68 130.92
CA ALA A 100 -61.13 13.42 130.49
C ALA A 100 -61.73 12.94 129.14
N ASP A 101 -63.04 13.03 128.95
CA ASP A 101 -63.72 12.73 127.69
C ASP A 101 -63.26 13.68 126.56
N LEU A 102 -63.07 14.97 126.87
CA LEU A 102 -62.52 15.96 125.94
C LEU A 102 -61.04 15.70 125.62
N GLU A 103 -60.22 15.33 126.60
CA GLU A 103 -58.82 14.95 126.39
C GLU A 103 -58.71 13.70 125.53
N LEU A 104 -59.53 12.67 125.79
CA LEU A 104 -59.61 11.46 124.97
C LEU A 104 -60.06 11.75 123.54
N THR A 105 -61.12 12.54 123.33
CA THR A 105 -61.56 12.91 121.96
C THR A 105 -60.53 13.79 121.23
N VAL A 106 -59.81 14.66 121.95
CA VAL A 106 -58.70 15.44 121.39
C VAL A 106 -57.48 14.58 121.09
N GLU A 107 -57.25 13.49 121.81
CA GLU A 107 -56.18 12.52 121.53
C GLU A 107 -56.54 11.63 120.32
N THR A 108 -57.76 11.07 120.26
CA THR A 108 -58.19 10.29 119.09
C THR A 108 -58.26 11.15 117.81
N LEU A 109 -58.72 12.40 117.89
CA LEU A 109 -58.71 13.30 116.73
C LEU A 109 -57.29 13.71 116.29
N LYS A 110 -56.29 13.72 117.19
CA LYS A 110 -54.88 13.88 116.79
C LYS A 110 -54.38 12.63 116.07
N ASP A 111 -54.66 11.45 116.60
CA ASP A 111 -54.23 10.19 116.00
C ASP A 111 -54.88 9.97 114.63
N GLU A 112 -56.17 10.28 114.47
CA GLU A 112 -56.87 10.28 113.18
C GLU A 112 -56.27 11.31 112.20
N LEU A 113 -55.95 12.52 112.67
CA LEU A 113 -55.30 13.55 111.84
C LEU A 113 -53.89 13.13 111.40
N ILE A 114 -53.09 12.53 112.30
CA ILE A 114 -51.77 11.98 112.00
C ILE A 114 -51.88 10.81 111.03
N HIS A 115 -52.85 9.92 111.22
CA HIS A 115 -53.10 8.79 110.33
C HIS A 115 -53.48 9.25 108.93
N SER A 116 -54.51 10.11 108.82
CA SER A 116 -55.00 10.70 107.58
C SER A 116 -53.91 11.49 106.85
N ASN A 117 -53.11 12.29 107.56
CA ASN A 117 -51.96 12.96 106.94
C ASN A 117 -50.91 11.94 106.44
N SER A 118 -50.65 10.86 107.17
CA SER A 118 -49.74 9.81 106.72
C SER A 118 -50.25 9.07 105.47
N GLU A 119 -51.56 8.91 105.31
CA GLU A 119 -52.17 8.33 104.10
C GLU A 119 -52.21 9.32 102.93
N ALA A 120 -52.43 10.60 103.18
CA ALA A 120 -52.29 11.67 102.20
C ALA A 120 -50.83 11.75 101.69
N GLU A 121 -49.84 11.60 102.56
CA GLU A 121 -48.44 11.52 102.14
C GLU A 121 -48.12 10.23 101.36
N ARG A 122 -48.65 9.05 101.76
CA ARG A 122 -48.46 7.79 101.01
C ARG A 122 -49.04 7.90 99.60
N SER A 123 -50.32 8.27 99.49
CA SER A 123 -51.00 8.43 98.21
C SER A 123 -50.38 9.53 97.34
N SER A 124 -49.87 10.61 97.92
CA SER A 124 -49.10 11.63 97.19
C SER A 124 -47.79 11.07 96.63
N ARG A 125 -47.00 10.33 97.43
CA ARG A 125 -45.77 9.64 96.98
C ARG A 125 -46.06 8.60 95.91
N GLU A 126 -47.16 7.86 96.02
CA GLU A 126 -47.61 6.89 95.02
C GLU A 126 -47.98 7.58 93.70
N LEU A 127 -48.79 8.64 93.74
CA LEU A 127 -49.12 9.46 92.57
C LEU A 127 -47.89 10.10 91.92
N GLU A 128 -46.93 10.56 92.70
CA GLU A 128 -45.66 11.09 92.19
C GLU A 128 -44.80 9.98 91.56
N SER A 129 -44.75 8.78 92.15
CA SER A 129 -44.06 7.63 91.55
C SER A 129 -44.72 7.13 90.26
N LEU A 130 -46.05 7.21 90.15
CA LEU A 130 -46.80 6.88 88.94
C LEU A 130 -46.59 7.94 87.86
N ARG A 131 -46.62 9.23 88.21
CA ARG A 131 -46.27 10.32 87.28
C ARG A 131 -44.84 10.20 86.77
N ALA A 132 -43.87 9.94 87.65
CA ALA A 132 -42.48 9.72 87.30
C ALA A 132 -42.31 8.49 86.38
N ARG A 133 -43.04 7.40 86.66
CA ARG A 133 -43.07 6.21 85.79
C ARG A 133 -43.63 6.54 84.40
N ILE A 134 -44.80 7.18 84.32
CA ILE A 134 -45.45 7.53 83.04
C ILE A 134 -44.56 8.48 82.22
N LEU A 135 -43.93 9.47 82.86
CA LEU A 135 -42.99 10.38 82.19
C LEU A 135 -41.73 9.64 81.69
N HIS A 136 -41.17 8.72 82.47
CA HIS A 136 -40.03 7.92 82.05
C HIS A 136 -40.39 6.92 80.95
N GLU A 137 -41.55 6.27 81.05
CA GLU A 137 -42.05 5.30 80.07
C GLU A 137 -42.35 5.97 78.74
N GLY A 138 -43.04 7.12 78.73
CA GLY A 138 -43.25 7.93 77.53
C GLY A 138 -41.95 8.53 76.95
N ALA A 139 -40.98 8.90 77.78
CA ALA A 139 -39.66 9.33 77.30
C ALA A 139 -38.86 8.19 76.66
N ASN A 140 -38.96 6.98 77.20
CA ASN A 140 -38.35 5.77 76.64
C ASN A 140 -39.07 5.33 75.35
N GLU A 141 -40.40 5.47 75.29
CA GLU A 141 -41.19 5.16 74.09
C GLU A 141 -40.87 6.15 72.96
N ALA A 142 -40.89 7.44 73.24
CA ALA A 142 -40.44 8.48 72.30
C ALA A 142 -38.93 8.42 71.98
N ALA A 143 -38.13 7.61 72.67
CA ALA A 143 -36.77 7.27 72.25
C ALA A 143 -36.80 6.11 71.24
N ARG A 144 -37.49 5.01 71.57
CA ARG A 144 -37.67 3.85 70.66
C ARG A 144 -38.36 4.22 69.34
N GLU A 145 -39.30 5.15 69.35
CA GLU A 145 -39.94 5.67 68.13
C GLU A 145 -38.93 6.38 67.21
N ARG A 146 -38.01 7.17 67.78
CA ARG A 146 -36.94 7.82 67.01
C ARG A 146 -35.94 6.80 66.49
N GLU A 147 -35.49 5.87 67.34
CA GLU A 147 -34.62 4.75 66.93
C GLU A 147 -35.26 3.92 65.81
N PHE A 148 -36.57 3.66 65.87
CA PHE A 148 -37.30 2.94 64.82
C PHE A 148 -37.37 3.72 63.50
N VAL A 149 -37.67 5.02 63.54
CA VAL A 149 -37.70 5.88 62.34
C VAL A 149 -36.31 6.05 61.74
N GLU A 150 -35.27 6.17 62.58
CA GLU A 150 -33.87 6.23 62.15
C GLU A 150 -33.48 4.92 61.45
N LEU A 151 -33.71 3.76 62.08
CA LEU A 151 -33.46 2.43 61.50
C LEU A 151 -34.28 2.17 60.23
N GLN A 152 -35.53 2.63 60.15
CA GLN A 152 -36.31 2.55 58.92
C GLN A 152 -35.67 3.40 57.81
N SER A 153 -35.21 4.61 58.12
CA SER A 153 -34.54 5.47 57.14
C SER A 153 -33.20 4.88 56.66
N GLU A 154 -32.47 4.17 57.53
CA GLU A 154 -31.25 3.45 57.16
C GLU A 154 -31.54 2.21 56.31
N LEU A 155 -32.60 1.45 56.62
CA LEU A 155 -33.06 0.33 55.81
C LEU A 155 -33.50 0.78 54.40
N GLU A 156 -34.19 1.92 54.31
CA GLU A 156 -34.62 2.51 53.03
C GLU A 156 -33.41 3.03 52.22
N ARG A 157 -32.44 3.69 52.85
CA ARG A 157 -31.17 4.08 52.19
C ARG A 157 -30.38 2.86 51.70
N SER A 158 -30.13 1.88 52.56
CA SER A 158 -29.39 0.67 52.21
C SER A 158 -30.10 -0.15 51.11
N ARG A 159 -31.43 -0.07 51.03
CA ARG A 159 -32.19 -0.59 49.89
C ARG A 159 -31.90 0.20 48.61
N ILE A 160 -32.00 1.53 48.63
CA ILE A 160 -31.74 2.37 47.46
C ILE A 160 -30.31 2.15 46.96
N GLU A 161 -29.32 2.18 47.85
CA GLU A 161 -27.91 1.89 47.52
C GLU A 161 -27.72 0.52 46.86
N ARG A 162 -28.37 -0.54 47.37
CA ARG A 162 -28.32 -1.87 46.76
C ARG A 162 -28.94 -1.89 45.37
N ASP A 163 -30.12 -1.29 45.24
CA ASP A 163 -30.89 -1.28 44.00
C ASP A 163 -30.13 -0.43 42.93
N GLU A 164 -29.42 0.64 43.34
CA GLU A 164 -28.46 1.41 42.52
C GLU A 164 -27.21 0.59 42.13
N PHE A 165 -26.59 -0.16 43.06
CA PHE A 165 -25.47 -1.04 42.74
C PHE A 165 -25.86 -2.19 41.80
N GLU A 166 -27.09 -2.71 41.91
CA GLU A 166 -27.60 -3.72 40.96
C GLU A 166 -27.78 -3.12 39.56
N HIS A 167 -28.33 -1.91 39.46
CA HIS A 167 -28.41 -1.18 38.19
C HIS A 167 -27.01 -0.92 37.58
N ALA A 168 -26.06 -0.42 38.37
CA ALA A 168 -24.69 -0.18 37.91
C ALA A 168 -24.00 -1.47 37.43
N LEU A 169 -24.16 -2.57 38.17
CA LEU A 169 -23.66 -3.90 37.79
C LEU A 169 -24.35 -4.43 36.52
N MET A 170 -25.62 -4.11 36.29
CA MET A 170 -26.33 -4.47 35.06
C MET A 170 -25.83 -3.67 33.85
N THR A 171 -25.62 -2.35 33.99
CA THR A 171 -25.06 -1.53 32.91
C THR A 171 -23.62 -1.93 32.57
N GLU A 172 -22.78 -2.20 33.58
CA GLU A 172 -21.42 -2.72 33.36
C GLU A 172 -21.45 -4.08 32.63
N LYS A 173 -22.35 -5.00 33.02
CA LYS A 173 -22.49 -6.29 32.31
C LYS A 173 -22.81 -6.07 30.83
N ILE A 174 -23.80 -5.23 30.51
CA ILE A 174 -24.19 -4.90 29.13
C ILE A 174 -22.98 -4.37 28.35
N VAL A 175 -22.28 -3.35 28.88
CA VAL A 175 -21.10 -2.77 28.24
C VAL A 175 -19.99 -3.81 28.04
N THR A 176 -19.74 -4.71 29.01
CA THR A 176 -18.74 -5.77 28.81
C THR A 176 -19.18 -6.80 27.76
N ASP A 177 -20.47 -7.10 27.62
CA ASP A 177 -20.98 -8.03 26.61
C ASP A 177 -21.02 -7.40 25.20
N GLU A 178 -21.27 -6.10 25.08
CA GLU A 178 -21.10 -5.31 23.87
C GLU A 178 -19.63 -5.32 23.42
N ILE A 179 -18.69 -4.98 24.31
CA ILE A 179 -17.24 -5.01 24.04
C ILE A 179 -16.76 -6.43 23.69
N LYS A 180 -17.30 -7.49 24.32
CA LYS A 180 -17.02 -8.88 23.91
C LYS A 180 -17.57 -9.15 22.50
N GLY A 181 -18.77 -8.66 22.18
CA GLY A 181 -19.38 -8.72 20.86
C GLY A 181 -18.46 -8.14 19.78
N GLU A 182 -18.12 -6.85 19.92
CA GLU A 182 -17.19 -6.13 19.05
C GLU A 182 -15.84 -6.83 18.93
N LEU A 183 -15.24 -7.26 20.03
CA LEU A 183 -13.97 -7.99 20.04
C LEU A 183 -14.05 -9.31 19.25
N THR A 184 -15.19 -10.00 19.25
CA THR A 184 -15.37 -11.18 18.38
C THR A 184 -15.70 -10.83 16.93
N ALA A 185 -16.27 -9.67 16.64
CA ALA A 185 -16.48 -9.19 15.27
C ALA A 185 -15.13 -8.83 14.62
N VAL A 186 -14.36 -7.94 15.25
CA VAL A 186 -13.03 -7.50 14.78
C VAL A 186 -12.05 -8.67 14.65
N ARG A 187 -12.13 -9.70 15.52
CA ARG A 187 -11.35 -10.93 15.36
C ARG A 187 -11.70 -11.71 14.08
N ARG A 188 -13.00 -11.86 13.77
CA ARG A 188 -13.44 -12.53 12.53
C ARG A 188 -13.04 -11.73 11.29
N GLU A 189 -13.18 -10.41 11.32
CA GLU A 189 -12.72 -9.52 10.23
C GLU A 189 -11.21 -9.64 10.00
N LEU A 190 -10.42 -9.62 11.08
CA LEU A 190 -8.97 -9.81 11.04
C LEU A 190 -8.58 -11.18 10.47
N ASP A 191 -9.32 -12.25 10.79
CA ASP A 191 -9.05 -13.58 10.27
C ASP A 191 -9.47 -13.74 8.80
N LEU A 192 -10.60 -13.16 8.39
CA LEU A 192 -11.02 -13.07 6.98
C LEU A 192 -10.01 -12.28 6.13
N GLU A 193 -9.46 -11.18 6.65
CA GLU A 193 -8.44 -10.39 5.95
C GLU A 193 -7.09 -11.13 5.86
N LYS A 194 -6.71 -11.92 6.87
CA LYS A 194 -5.56 -12.84 6.74
C LYS A 194 -5.79 -13.87 5.63
N GLU A 195 -6.96 -14.51 5.60
CA GLU A 195 -7.31 -15.49 4.55
C GLU A 195 -7.34 -14.85 3.15
N ALA A 196 -7.83 -13.61 3.03
CA ALA A 196 -7.82 -12.86 1.78
C ALA A 196 -6.37 -12.55 1.34
N ARG A 197 -5.54 -12.05 2.26
CA ARG A 197 -4.13 -11.75 2.02
C ARG A 197 -3.31 -13.00 1.65
N ILE A 198 -3.57 -14.15 2.27
CA ILE A 198 -2.93 -15.42 1.91
C ILE A 198 -3.25 -15.78 0.46
N ARG A 199 -4.54 -15.77 0.06
CA ARG A 199 -4.97 -16.04 -1.33
C ARG A 199 -4.36 -15.07 -2.35
N VAL A 200 -4.16 -13.81 -1.99
CA VAL A 200 -3.47 -12.83 -2.84
C VAL A 200 -1.97 -13.14 -2.98
N LEU A 201 -1.32 -13.60 -1.91
CA LEU A 201 0.10 -14.01 -1.95
C LEU A 201 0.29 -15.30 -2.75
N GLU A 202 -0.57 -16.31 -2.57
CA GLU A 202 -0.59 -17.55 -3.38
C GLU A 202 -0.78 -17.24 -4.87
N SER A 203 -1.71 -16.33 -5.20
CA SER A 203 -1.91 -15.89 -6.58
C SER A 203 -0.71 -15.10 -7.12
N LEU A 204 -0.02 -14.32 -6.29
CA LEU A 204 1.18 -13.57 -6.70
C LEU A 204 2.36 -14.52 -6.94
N GLU A 205 2.57 -15.50 -6.08
CA GLU A 205 3.58 -16.55 -6.25
C GLU A 205 3.34 -17.33 -7.55
N HIS A 206 2.10 -17.75 -7.81
CA HIS A 206 1.76 -18.47 -9.03
C HIS A 206 1.90 -17.64 -10.33
N GLU A 207 1.69 -16.31 -10.29
CA GLU A 207 2.03 -15.45 -11.43
C GLU A 207 3.55 -15.19 -11.55
N GLN A 208 4.30 -15.18 -10.44
CA GLN A 208 5.77 -15.15 -10.48
C GLN A 208 6.35 -16.43 -11.09
N GLU A 209 5.83 -17.61 -10.75
CA GLU A 209 6.19 -18.89 -11.39
C GLU A 209 5.98 -18.84 -12.91
N LYS A 210 4.82 -18.32 -13.36
CA LYS A 210 4.50 -18.15 -14.79
C LYS A 210 5.46 -17.19 -15.48
N CYS A 211 5.81 -16.07 -14.82
CA CYS A 211 6.75 -15.11 -15.36
C CYS A 211 8.17 -15.70 -15.47
N ALA A 212 8.64 -16.44 -14.46
CA ALA A 212 9.95 -17.11 -14.47
C ALA A 212 10.03 -18.23 -15.54
N ASN A 213 8.97 -19.02 -15.68
CA ASN A 213 8.85 -20.05 -16.72
C ASN A 213 8.83 -19.43 -18.12
N LEU A 214 8.01 -18.38 -18.33
CA LEU A 214 7.97 -17.64 -19.60
C LEU A 214 9.32 -16.99 -19.93
N GLN A 215 10.03 -16.45 -18.93
CA GLN A 215 11.39 -15.92 -19.13
C GLN A 215 12.35 -17.03 -19.56
N THR A 216 12.34 -18.19 -18.91
CA THR A 216 13.20 -19.33 -19.28
C THR A 216 12.92 -19.79 -20.72
N VAL A 217 11.64 -19.90 -21.11
CA VAL A 217 11.24 -20.23 -22.49
C VAL A 217 11.66 -19.15 -23.49
N LEU A 218 11.66 -17.87 -23.10
CA LEU A 218 12.17 -16.77 -23.93
C LEU A 218 13.69 -16.78 -24.07
N ASP A 219 14.43 -17.14 -23.02
CA ASP A 219 15.89 -17.23 -23.04
C ASP A 219 16.36 -18.48 -23.83
N ASP A 220 15.64 -19.60 -23.73
CA ASP A 220 15.80 -20.79 -24.59
C ASP A 220 15.50 -20.45 -26.07
N PHE A 221 14.40 -19.74 -26.35
CA PHE A 221 14.07 -19.33 -27.72
C PHE A 221 15.08 -18.34 -28.29
N GLN A 222 15.55 -17.38 -27.50
CA GLN A 222 16.60 -16.44 -27.91
C GLN A 222 17.91 -17.18 -28.20
N SER A 223 18.41 -18.02 -27.29
CA SER A 223 19.66 -18.75 -27.48
C SER A 223 19.60 -19.72 -28.67
N ALA A 224 18.44 -20.37 -28.90
CA ALA A 224 18.20 -21.18 -30.09
C ALA A 224 18.20 -20.34 -31.38
N LYS A 225 17.57 -19.16 -31.40
CA LYS A 225 17.57 -18.26 -32.57
C LYS A 225 18.92 -17.61 -32.83
N GLU A 226 19.69 -17.28 -31.79
CA GLU A 226 21.08 -16.89 -31.95
C GLU A 226 21.95 -18.04 -32.49
N TYR A 227 21.70 -19.29 -32.08
CA TYR A 227 22.41 -20.45 -32.62
C TYR A 227 22.10 -20.66 -34.12
N GLU A 228 20.82 -20.66 -34.48
CA GLU A 228 20.33 -20.78 -35.86
C GLU A 228 20.90 -19.68 -36.77
N THR A 229 20.87 -18.42 -36.32
CA THR A 229 21.44 -17.29 -37.08
C THR A 229 22.96 -17.35 -37.16
N ARG A 230 23.68 -17.72 -36.08
CA ARG A 230 25.13 -17.96 -36.14
C ARG A 230 25.50 -19.12 -37.08
N GLN A 231 24.67 -20.16 -37.16
CA GLN A 231 24.86 -21.26 -38.11
C GLN A 231 24.64 -20.81 -39.55
N ALA A 232 23.54 -20.11 -39.83
CA ALA A 232 23.24 -19.57 -41.17
C ALA A 232 24.30 -18.57 -41.66
N VAL A 233 24.83 -17.71 -40.77
CA VAL A 233 25.94 -16.80 -41.10
C VAL A 233 27.20 -17.59 -41.46
N ARG A 234 27.57 -18.63 -40.69
CA ARG A 234 28.72 -19.49 -41.02
C ARG A 234 28.55 -20.19 -42.37
N GLU A 235 27.36 -20.73 -42.64
CA GLU A 235 27.09 -21.40 -43.92
C GLU A 235 27.22 -20.42 -45.09
N LEU A 236 26.68 -19.19 -44.97
CA LEU A 236 26.81 -18.14 -45.98
C LEU A 236 28.27 -17.66 -46.13
N GLU A 237 29.03 -17.56 -45.04
CA GLU A 237 30.47 -17.27 -45.09
C GLU A 237 31.24 -18.38 -45.83
N ASP A 238 30.94 -19.65 -45.60
CA ASP A 238 31.62 -20.78 -46.24
C ASP A 238 31.22 -20.93 -47.71
N GLN A 239 29.95 -20.69 -48.06
CA GLN A 239 29.51 -20.54 -49.45
C GLN A 239 30.23 -19.36 -50.14
N LEU A 240 30.42 -18.23 -49.45
CA LEU A 240 31.17 -17.07 -49.96
C LEU A 240 32.66 -17.38 -50.14
N ARG A 241 33.28 -18.10 -49.19
CA ARG A 241 34.67 -18.58 -49.30
C ARG A 241 34.83 -19.54 -50.49
N GLN A 242 33.92 -20.49 -50.64
CA GLN A 242 33.94 -21.49 -51.73
C GLN A 242 33.74 -20.83 -53.10
N THR A 243 32.78 -19.93 -53.25
CA THR A 243 32.54 -19.19 -54.49
C THR A 243 33.67 -18.20 -54.82
N THR A 244 34.25 -17.55 -53.82
CA THR A 244 35.44 -16.70 -54.02
C THR A 244 36.64 -17.54 -54.48
N LYS A 245 36.85 -18.73 -53.90
CA LYS A 245 37.92 -19.66 -54.31
C LYS A 245 37.72 -20.15 -55.75
N SER A 246 36.53 -20.62 -56.11
CA SER A 246 36.27 -21.08 -57.48
C SER A 246 36.36 -19.94 -58.50
N LEU A 247 35.92 -18.72 -58.15
CA LEU A 247 36.12 -17.52 -58.96
C LEU A 247 37.61 -17.19 -59.17
N ALA A 248 38.46 -17.37 -58.16
CA ALA A 248 39.91 -17.22 -58.29
C ALA A 248 40.53 -18.31 -59.18
N GLU A 249 40.08 -19.57 -59.04
CA GLU A 249 40.49 -20.69 -59.91
C GLU A 249 40.08 -20.46 -61.38
N TYR A 250 38.87 -19.98 -61.63
CA TYR A 250 38.40 -19.62 -62.98
C TYR A 250 39.17 -18.43 -63.56
N LYS A 251 39.47 -17.39 -62.76
CA LYS A 251 40.33 -16.27 -63.21
C LYS A 251 41.74 -16.73 -63.56
N SER A 252 42.33 -17.60 -62.73
CA SER A 252 43.66 -18.17 -63.00
C SER A 252 43.68 -18.99 -64.30
N ARG A 253 42.65 -19.82 -64.52
CA ARG A 253 42.49 -20.59 -65.77
C ARG A 253 42.25 -19.70 -66.99
N ALA A 254 41.48 -18.62 -66.84
CA ALA A 254 41.25 -17.66 -67.93
C ALA A 254 42.55 -16.95 -68.32
N LEU A 255 43.32 -16.44 -67.34
CA LEU A 255 44.63 -15.82 -67.58
C LEU A 255 45.63 -16.79 -68.20
N GLN A 256 45.66 -18.06 -67.76
CA GLN A 256 46.48 -19.09 -68.39
C GLN A 256 46.08 -19.30 -69.86
N ALA A 257 44.78 -19.45 -70.14
CA ALA A 257 44.29 -19.61 -71.52
C ALA A 257 44.54 -18.37 -72.40
N GLU A 258 44.50 -17.16 -71.83
CA GLU A 258 44.88 -15.93 -72.53
C GLU A 258 46.37 -15.87 -72.86
N VAL A 259 47.25 -16.34 -71.97
CA VAL A 259 48.70 -16.47 -72.23
C VAL A 259 48.96 -17.55 -73.28
N GLU A 260 48.37 -18.73 -73.16
CA GLU A 260 48.47 -19.80 -74.17
C GLU A 260 47.93 -19.36 -75.54
N LEU A 261 46.89 -18.51 -75.58
CA LEU A 261 46.38 -17.89 -76.81
C LEU A 261 47.35 -16.85 -77.40
N GLN A 262 48.05 -16.07 -76.56
CA GLN A 262 49.08 -15.14 -77.03
C GLN A 262 50.33 -15.87 -77.54
N GLU A 263 50.76 -16.94 -76.88
CA GLU A 263 51.86 -17.81 -77.33
C GLU A 263 51.52 -18.54 -78.62
N THR A 264 50.31 -19.11 -78.76
CA THR A 264 49.88 -19.75 -80.01
C THR A 264 49.67 -18.73 -81.14
N SER A 265 49.15 -17.53 -80.86
CA SER A 265 49.04 -16.44 -81.83
C SER A 265 50.40 -15.95 -82.33
N THR A 266 51.37 -15.70 -81.44
CA THR A 266 52.73 -15.28 -81.83
C THR A 266 53.49 -16.39 -82.56
N ASN A 267 53.31 -17.66 -82.17
CA ASN A 267 53.83 -18.80 -82.93
C ASN A 267 53.17 -18.91 -84.32
N THR A 268 51.87 -18.63 -84.46
CA THR A 268 51.15 -18.61 -85.75
C THR A 268 51.64 -17.47 -86.65
N GLN A 269 51.90 -16.28 -86.09
CA GLN A 269 52.53 -15.18 -86.82
C GLN A 269 53.94 -15.55 -87.30
N ARG A 270 54.72 -16.24 -86.45
CA ARG A 270 56.06 -16.74 -86.78
C ARG A 270 56.04 -17.82 -87.86
N THR A 271 55.12 -18.77 -87.82
CA THR A 271 54.99 -19.79 -88.88
C THR A 271 54.49 -19.17 -90.18
N ALA A 272 53.57 -18.20 -90.15
CA ALA A 272 53.14 -17.46 -91.34
C ALA A 272 54.29 -16.66 -91.98
N ALA A 273 55.17 -16.06 -91.17
CA ALA A 273 56.39 -15.40 -91.66
C ALA A 273 57.36 -16.41 -92.31
N LEU A 274 57.63 -17.54 -91.65
CA LEU A 274 58.49 -18.60 -92.18
C LEU A 274 57.88 -19.24 -93.45
N GLU A 275 56.55 -19.38 -93.54
CA GLU A 275 55.87 -19.80 -94.77
C GLU A 275 56.07 -18.81 -95.92
N LYS A 276 56.02 -17.49 -95.64
CA LYS A 276 56.28 -16.46 -96.65
C LYS A 276 57.73 -16.53 -97.13
N GLU A 277 58.69 -16.65 -96.20
CA GLU A 277 60.10 -16.87 -96.55
C GLU A 277 60.27 -18.15 -97.38
N LEU A 278 59.67 -19.27 -96.99
CA LEU A 278 59.73 -20.52 -97.76
C LEU A 278 59.11 -20.38 -99.16
N LYS A 279 58.00 -19.64 -99.31
CA LYS A 279 57.39 -19.34 -100.61
C LYS A 279 58.31 -18.47 -101.48
N GLU A 280 58.96 -17.46 -100.91
CA GLU A 280 59.94 -16.61 -101.59
C GLU A 280 61.22 -17.38 -101.98
N LYS A 281 61.76 -18.21 -101.09
CA LYS A 281 62.91 -19.09 -101.37
C LYS A 281 62.58 -20.16 -102.41
N ASN A 282 61.37 -20.74 -102.37
CA ASN A 282 60.93 -21.70 -103.38
C ASN A 282 60.71 -21.03 -104.75
N LEU A 283 60.20 -19.80 -104.80
CA LEU A 283 60.15 -19.01 -106.03
C LEU A 283 61.55 -18.71 -106.58
N LEU A 284 62.51 -18.36 -105.70
CA LEU A 284 63.92 -18.18 -106.08
C LEU A 284 64.55 -19.48 -106.60
N ILE A 285 64.28 -20.63 -105.96
CA ILE A 285 64.69 -21.95 -106.46
C ILE A 285 64.05 -22.25 -107.83
N GLY A 286 62.79 -21.85 -108.04
CA GLY A 286 62.12 -21.93 -109.35
C GLY A 286 62.84 -21.10 -110.43
N LYS A 287 63.19 -19.85 -110.12
CA LYS A 287 63.97 -18.96 -111.00
C LYS A 287 65.34 -19.56 -111.33
N LEU A 288 66.13 -19.92 -110.31
CA LEU A 288 67.46 -20.53 -110.47
C LEU A 288 67.42 -21.86 -111.24
N ARG A 289 66.36 -22.67 -111.08
CA ARG A 289 66.15 -23.88 -111.90
C ARG A 289 65.85 -23.53 -113.35
N HIS A 290 65.02 -22.53 -113.62
CA HIS A 290 64.74 -22.10 -114.99
C HIS A 290 65.97 -21.47 -115.67
N GLU A 291 66.72 -20.63 -114.95
CA GLU A 291 68.01 -20.09 -115.38
C GLU A 291 69.03 -21.21 -115.67
N ALA A 292 69.11 -22.24 -114.82
CA ALA A 292 69.97 -23.41 -115.07
C ALA A 292 69.53 -24.23 -116.30
N VAL A 293 68.23 -24.34 -116.57
CA VAL A 293 67.70 -24.96 -117.80
C VAL A 293 68.05 -24.12 -119.03
N ILE A 294 67.85 -22.81 -118.99
CA ILE A 294 68.24 -21.87 -120.07
C ILE A 294 69.76 -21.93 -120.31
N LEU A 295 70.58 -21.97 -119.26
CA LEU A 295 72.03 -22.08 -119.40
C LEU A 295 72.46 -23.41 -120.02
N ASN A 296 71.76 -24.50 -119.71
CA ASN A 296 71.99 -25.82 -120.32
C ASN A 296 71.51 -25.87 -121.79
N GLU A 297 70.44 -25.15 -122.12
CA GLU A 297 70.01 -24.94 -123.51
C GLU A 297 71.02 -24.09 -124.30
N HIS A 298 71.52 -22.99 -123.72
CA HIS A 298 72.61 -22.18 -124.28
C HIS A 298 73.89 -23.01 -124.50
N LEU A 299 74.27 -23.87 -123.55
CA LEU A 299 75.38 -24.81 -123.67
C LEU A 299 75.14 -25.80 -124.83
N THR A 300 73.96 -26.40 -124.89
CA THR A 300 73.57 -27.37 -125.93
C THR A 300 73.56 -26.73 -127.31
N GLU A 301 73.09 -25.48 -127.43
CA GLU A 301 73.05 -24.76 -128.69
C GLU A 301 74.44 -24.24 -129.12
N ALA A 302 75.31 -23.89 -128.17
CA ALA A 302 76.72 -23.63 -128.44
C ALA A 302 77.44 -24.88 -128.99
N ILE A 303 77.20 -26.05 -128.40
CA ILE A 303 77.70 -27.35 -128.88
C ILE A 303 77.12 -27.68 -130.27
N ARG A 304 75.82 -27.41 -130.50
CA ARG A 304 75.17 -27.61 -131.81
C ARG A 304 75.78 -26.72 -132.89
N ARG A 305 76.03 -25.44 -132.59
CA ARG A 305 76.73 -24.50 -133.49
C ARG A 305 78.15 -24.98 -133.80
N LEU A 306 78.92 -25.39 -132.80
CA LEU A 306 80.27 -25.91 -132.98
C LEU A 306 80.29 -27.09 -133.97
N ARG A 307 79.33 -28.02 -133.84
CA ARG A 307 79.22 -29.19 -134.73
C ARG A 307 78.82 -28.85 -136.18
N LYS A 308 78.25 -27.67 -136.43
CA LYS A 308 77.87 -27.22 -137.78
C LYS A 308 78.98 -26.44 -138.50
N GLY A 309 79.89 -25.80 -137.78
CA GLY A 309 81.02 -25.07 -138.38
C GLY A 309 82.14 -25.95 -138.95
N ALA A 310 82.14 -27.25 -138.66
CA ALA A 310 83.24 -28.17 -139.01
C ALA A 310 83.20 -28.72 -140.45
N SER A 311 82.14 -28.50 -141.22
CA SER A 311 81.96 -29.11 -142.55
C SER A 311 82.42 -28.26 -143.74
N ASP A 312 82.48 -26.93 -143.61
CA ASP A 312 82.65 -26.00 -144.74
C ASP A 312 84.09 -25.91 -145.30
N THR A 313 85.07 -26.60 -144.72
CA THR A 313 86.50 -26.41 -145.01
C THR A 313 87.17 -27.55 -145.80
N ASN A 314 86.41 -28.55 -146.28
CA ASN A 314 86.97 -29.70 -147.00
C ASN A 314 86.67 -29.66 -148.52
N VAL A 315 87.65 -29.25 -149.32
CA VAL A 315 87.57 -29.20 -150.80
C VAL A 315 88.11 -30.50 -151.43
N ASP A 316 87.43 -31.06 -152.44
CA ASP A 316 87.86 -32.33 -153.07
C ASP A 316 89.15 -32.18 -153.90
N ARG A 317 90.20 -32.83 -153.39
CA ARG A 317 91.55 -32.89 -153.96
C ARG A 317 91.59 -33.50 -155.38
N ARG A 318 90.64 -34.38 -155.74
CA ARG A 318 90.59 -34.99 -157.09
C ARG A 318 90.17 -34.00 -158.16
N LEU A 319 89.19 -33.14 -157.86
CA LEU A 319 88.68 -32.14 -158.80
C LEU A 319 89.79 -31.15 -159.20
N VAL A 320 90.48 -30.59 -158.22
CA VAL A 320 91.62 -29.66 -158.42
C VAL A 320 92.73 -30.29 -159.26
N THR A 321 93.06 -31.56 -159.00
CA THR A 321 94.16 -32.27 -159.69
C THR A 321 93.88 -32.44 -161.19
N ASN A 322 92.64 -32.77 -161.58
CA ASN A 322 92.28 -32.93 -162.99
C ASN A 322 92.36 -31.61 -163.77
N VAL A 323 91.81 -30.52 -163.24
CA VAL A 323 91.85 -29.20 -163.93
C VAL A 323 93.30 -28.72 -164.11
N PHE A 324 94.17 -28.96 -163.13
CA PHE A 324 95.59 -28.61 -163.22
C PHE A 324 96.35 -29.44 -164.28
N LEU A 325 96.04 -30.73 -164.43
CA LEU A 325 96.62 -31.57 -165.48
C LEU A 325 96.16 -31.15 -166.88
N SER A 326 94.87 -30.89 -167.08
CA SER A 326 94.32 -30.39 -168.36
C SER A 326 94.91 -29.03 -168.78
N PHE A 327 95.19 -28.17 -167.79
CA PHE A 327 95.88 -26.89 -168.03
C PHE A 327 97.30 -27.10 -168.57
N LEU A 328 98.06 -28.10 -168.08
CA LEU A 328 99.43 -28.34 -168.55
C LEU A 328 99.50 -28.85 -169.99
N THR A 329 98.64 -29.81 -170.37
CA THR A 329 98.67 -30.47 -171.69
C THR A 329 98.15 -29.60 -172.85
N THR A 330 97.43 -28.51 -172.56
CA THR A 330 96.82 -27.65 -173.59
C THR A 330 97.88 -26.75 -174.26
N PRO A 331 98.01 -26.74 -175.62
CA PRO A 331 99.02 -25.95 -176.33
C PRO A 331 99.01 -24.46 -176.00
N ARG A 332 100.20 -23.84 -176.07
CA ARG A 332 100.50 -22.49 -175.53
C ARG A 332 99.83 -21.31 -176.28
N ALA A 333 98.90 -21.58 -177.20
CA ALA A 333 98.19 -20.60 -178.02
C ALA A 333 96.66 -20.80 -178.04
N ASP A 334 96.11 -21.74 -177.26
CA ASP A 334 94.65 -21.96 -177.14
C ASP A 334 94.04 -21.09 -176.02
N THR A 335 92.99 -20.33 -176.36
CA THR A 335 92.22 -19.46 -175.47
C THR A 335 91.64 -20.21 -174.26
N LYS A 336 91.28 -21.49 -174.42
CA LYS A 336 90.71 -22.34 -173.35
C LYS A 336 91.62 -22.47 -172.13
N ARG A 337 92.92 -22.24 -172.30
CA ARG A 337 93.90 -22.28 -171.22
C ARG A 337 93.65 -21.20 -170.14
N TYR A 338 93.06 -20.07 -170.50
CA TYR A 338 92.66 -19.03 -169.53
C TYR A 338 91.43 -19.42 -168.70
N GLU A 339 90.45 -20.08 -169.32
CA GLU A 339 89.21 -20.49 -168.65
C GLU A 339 89.48 -21.53 -167.55
N MET A 340 90.34 -22.52 -167.83
CA MET A 340 90.78 -23.51 -166.82
C MET A 340 91.51 -22.85 -165.63
N LEU A 341 92.30 -21.80 -165.90
CA LEU A 341 93.03 -21.06 -164.86
C LEU A 341 92.08 -20.22 -163.99
N SER A 342 91.05 -19.62 -164.60
CA SER A 342 89.99 -18.89 -163.90
C SER A 342 89.14 -19.82 -163.00
N LEU A 343 88.80 -21.01 -163.51
CA LEU A 343 88.12 -22.05 -162.72
C LEU A 343 88.98 -22.53 -161.53
N LEU A 344 90.28 -22.77 -161.72
CA LEU A 344 91.21 -23.09 -160.63
C LEU A 344 91.22 -22.01 -159.55
N ALA A 345 91.34 -20.73 -159.95
CA ALA A 345 91.31 -19.60 -159.02
C ALA A 345 89.99 -19.52 -158.22
N SER A 346 88.85 -19.83 -158.86
CA SER A 346 87.54 -19.84 -158.20
C SER A 346 87.32 -21.03 -157.27
N ILE A 347 87.92 -22.20 -157.55
CA ILE A 347 87.75 -23.43 -156.74
C ILE A 347 88.67 -23.43 -155.52
N LEU A 348 89.86 -22.82 -155.62
CA LEU A 348 90.82 -22.68 -154.53
C LEU A 348 90.71 -21.35 -153.79
N SER A 349 89.71 -20.52 -154.10
CA SER A 349 89.50 -19.19 -153.51
C SER A 349 90.76 -18.30 -153.52
N TRP A 350 91.52 -18.32 -154.61
CA TRP A 350 92.78 -17.58 -154.74
C TRP A 350 92.56 -16.09 -154.50
N THR A 351 93.39 -15.51 -153.64
CA THR A 351 93.40 -14.06 -153.38
C THR A 351 93.89 -13.31 -154.61
N ASP A 352 93.49 -12.04 -154.81
CA ASP A 352 93.81 -11.33 -156.06
C ASP A 352 95.32 -11.19 -156.32
N ALA A 353 96.18 -11.20 -155.29
CA ALA A 353 97.64 -11.22 -155.44
C ALA A 353 98.18 -12.55 -156.03
N GLU A 354 97.47 -13.66 -155.84
CA GLU A 354 97.77 -14.97 -156.44
C GLU A 354 97.22 -15.03 -157.87
N ARG A 355 96.06 -14.42 -158.13
CA ARG A 355 95.45 -14.28 -159.47
C ARG A 355 96.28 -13.37 -160.38
N GLU A 356 96.90 -12.32 -159.84
CA GLU A 356 97.88 -11.47 -160.53
C GLU A 356 99.13 -12.28 -160.92
N LYS A 357 99.73 -13.04 -160.00
CA LYS A 357 100.88 -13.92 -160.30
C LYS A 357 100.58 -15.01 -161.32
N ALA A 358 99.34 -15.48 -161.40
CA ALA A 358 98.88 -16.40 -162.45
C ALA A 358 98.69 -15.74 -163.82
N GLY A 359 98.86 -14.41 -163.93
CA GLY A 359 98.66 -13.64 -165.16
C GLY A 359 97.20 -13.36 -165.51
N LEU A 360 96.26 -13.59 -164.57
CA LEU A 360 94.83 -13.54 -164.84
C LEU A 360 94.24 -12.10 -164.80
N GLN A 361 94.93 -11.17 -164.12
CA GLN A 361 94.55 -9.76 -164.00
C GLN A 361 95.77 -8.84 -164.19
N ARG A 362 95.51 -7.61 -164.64
CA ARG A 362 96.48 -6.50 -164.71
C ARG A 362 96.02 -5.38 -163.77
N THR A 363 96.98 -4.62 -163.23
CA THR A 363 96.85 -3.93 -161.94
C THR A 363 96.04 -2.62 -161.95
N ALA A 364 95.25 -2.40 -160.90
CA ALA A 364 94.83 -1.07 -160.42
C ALA A 364 94.18 -1.14 -159.01
N GLY A 365 94.70 -0.34 -158.06
CA GLY A 365 93.96 0.20 -156.89
C GLY A 365 93.48 -0.75 -155.77
N SER A 366 93.90 -0.49 -154.53
CA SER A 366 93.45 -1.23 -153.33
C SER A 366 93.29 -0.29 -152.12
N SER A 367 92.49 -0.73 -151.12
CA SER A 367 92.37 -0.19 -149.75
C SER A 367 91.60 1.17 -149.63
N LEU A 368 90.99 1.58 -148.51
CA LEU A 368 91.25 1.39 -147.07
C LEU A 368 89.97 1.47 -146.18
N LEU A 369 90.04 0.90 -144.95
CA LEU A 369 89.57 1.36 -143.60
C LEU A 369 88.24 2.17 -143.42
N SER A 370 87.39 2.09 -142.38
CA SER A 370 87.32 1.49 -141.02
C SER A 370 87.15 2.53 -139.86
N ARG A 371 86.11 2.31 -139.02
CA ARG A 371 86.02 2.49 -137.53
C ARG A 371 85.27 3.70 -136.87
N VAL A 372 84.89 3.48 -135.57
CA VAL A 372 84.56 4.43 -134.46
C VAL A 372 83.14 5.07 -134.47
N THR A 373 82.13 4.61 -133.68
CA THR A 373 81.75 4.89 -132.26
C THR A 373 81.43 6.37 -131.90
N GLY A 374 80.38 6.76 -131.15
CA GLY A 374 79.22 6.04 -130.56
C GLY A 374 78.69 6.68 -129.22
N ARG A 375 77.41 6.44 -128.82
CA ARG A 375 76.73 6.84 -127.54
C ARG A 375 76.50 8.36 -127.33
N THR A 376 75.47 8.90 -126.63
CA THR A 376 74.42 8.39 -125.70
C THR A 376 73.05 9.14 -125.78
N HIS A 377 71.94 8.43 -125.47
CA HIS A 377 70.67 8.84 -124.81
C HIS A 377 69.96 10.21 -125.01
N SER A 378 68.80 10.16 -125.67
CA SER A 378 67.42 10.59 -125.28
C SER A 378 66.49 10.05 -126.41
N THR A 379 65.25 9.55 -126.26
CA THR A 379 63.90 10.11 -125.96
C THR A 379 62.86 8.95 -126.07
N GLU A 380 61.52 9.08 -126.03
CA GLU A 380 60.57 9.76 -125.11
C GLU A 380 59.09 9.46 -125.50
N LEU A 381 58.22 9.05 -124.54
CA LEU A 381 56.72 8.93 -124.65
C LEU A 381 56.16 7.92 -125.71
N GLU A 382 54.85 7.63 -125.87
CA GLU A 382 53.57 8.20 -125.38
C GLU A 382 52.38 7.17 -125.38
N ARG A 383 51.23 7.52 -124.74
CA ARG A 383 49.85 6.94 -124.82
C ARG A 383 49.51 5.62 -124.09
N THR A 384 48.29 5.34 -123.59
CA THR A 384 47.12 6.12 -123.04
C THR A 384 46.19 5.14 -122.25
N ASP A 385 44.97 5.56 -121.86
CA ASP A 385 43.77 4.75 -121.51
C ASP A 385 43.56 4.43 -120.01
N GLU A 386 43.21 5.39 -119.14
CA GLU A 386 41.83 5.92 -118.92
C GLU A 386 40.77 4.95 -118.34
N THR A 387 41.07 3.67 -118.13
CA THR A 387 40.05 2.66 -117.76
C THR A 387 39.80 2.44 -116.24
N GLU A 388 40.71 2.84 -115.36
CA GLU A 388 40.61 2.55 -113.91
C GLU A 388 39.77 3.54 -113.08
N SER A 389 39.22 4.59 -113.70
CA SER A 389 38.40 5.59 -112.99
C SER A 389 36.99 5.08 -112.65
N PHE A 390 36.42 4.20 -113.48
CA PHE A 390 35.06 3.69 -113.29
C PHE A 390 34.96 2.57 -112.25
N SER A 391 35.97 1.72 -112.11
CA SER A 391 35.96 0.60 -111.15
C SER A 391 35.94 1.09 -109.70
N ASN A 392 36.74 2.11 -109.36
CA ASN A 392 36.76 2.71 -108.03
C ASN A 392 35.42 3.35 -107.66
N MET A 393 34.75 4.02 -108.59
CA MET A 393 33.42 4.60 -108.37
C MET A 393 32.33 3.52 -108.23
N TRP A 394 32.50 2.35 -108.87
CA TRP A 394 31.63 1.18 -108.69
C TRP A 394 31.85 0.48 -107.34
N VAL A 395 33.09 0.42 -106.85
CA VAL A 395 33.41 -0.08 -105.50
C VAL A 395 32.85 0.86 -104.43
N GLU A 396 32.96 2.19 -104.62
CA GLU A 396 32.33 3.16 -103.71
C GLU A 396 30.80 3.03 -103.73
N PHE A 397 30.17 2.81 -104.89
CA PHE A 397 28.74 2.52 -105.00
C PHE A 397 28.34 1.24 -104.22
N LEU A 398 29.09 0.14 -104.38
CA LEU A 398 28.84 -1.11 -103.67
C LEU A 398 28.96 -0.98 -102.14
N LEU A 399 29.98 -0.28 -101.63
CA LEU A 399 30.09 -0.01 -100.19
C LEU A 399 28.95 0.90 -99.68
N LYS A 400 28.40 1.75 -100.54
CA LYS A 400 27.37 2.73 -100.21
C LYS A 400 25.95 2.15 -100.24
N GLU A 401 25.63 1.21 -101.14
CA GLU A 401 24.37 0.45 -101.10
C GLU A 401 24.37 -0.61 -100.00
N ALA A 402 25.47 -1.37 -99.82
CA ALA A 402 25.55 -2.45 -98.83
C ALA A 402 25.28 -1.95 -97.38
N ASN A 403 25.51 -0.67 -97.11
CA ASN A 403 25.29 -0.04 -95.81
C ASN A 403 23.99 0.81 -95.73
N GLN A 404 23.08 0.70 -96.71
CA GLN A 404 21.78 1.41 -96.72
C GLN A 404 20.56 0.47 -96.74
N GLY A 405 20.75 -0.85 -96.88
CA GLY A 405 19.69 -1.85 -97.01
C GLY A 405 18.90 -2.23 -95.75
N SER A 406 18.85 -1.40 -94.70
CA SER A 406 18.13 -1.72 -93.44
C SER A 406 17.46 -0.55 -92.70
N GLN A 407 17.10 0.52 -93.43
CA GLN A 407 15.87 1.26 -93.09
C GLN A 407 14.67 0.39 -93.52
N GLY A 408 13.52 0.34 -92.85
CA GLY A 408 13.00 1.20 -91.79
C GLY A 408 11.59 1.67 -92.18
N SER A 409 10.54 0.96 -91.74
CA SER A 409 9.14 1.36 -91.97
C SER A 409 8.17 0.87 -90.90
N ALA A 410 7.05 1.57 -90.79
CA ALA A 410 6.15 1.73 -89.66
C ALA A 410 5.45 0.47 -89.08
N SER A 411 5.02 0.66 -87.82
CA SER A 411 4.00 -0.02 -87.01
C SER A 411 2.84 -0.68 -87.79
N PRO A 412 2.23 -1.76 -87.26
CA PRO A 412 1.21 -1.52 -86.23
C PRO A 412 1.12 -2.52 -85.05
N THR A 413 0.32 -2.06 -84.09
CA THR A 413 -0.39 -2.68 -82.96
C THR A 413 -0.57 -4.22 -82.89
N SER A 414 -0.56 -4.71 -81.64
CA SER A 414 -1.35 -5.84 -81.07
C SER A 414 -1.01 -7.33 -81.33
N ILE A 415 -0.65 -7.99 -80.21
CA ILE A 415 -1.29 -9.22 -79.66
C ILE A 415 -0.80 -10.64 -80.10
N MET A 416 -0.72 -11.52 -79.09
CA MET A 416 -0.62 -13.01 -79.10
C MET A 416 0.71 -13.70 -79.50
N SER A 417 1.47 -14.11 -78.48
CA SER A 417 1.58 -15.49 -77.93
C SER A 417 1.42 -16.71 -78.87
N PRO A 418 2.07 -17.88 -78.60
CA PRO A 418 2.38 -18.40 -77.25
C PRO A 418 3.72 -19.18 -77.07
N ALA A 419 3.95 -19.66 -75.84
CA ALA A 419 4.97 -20.66 -75.49
C ALA A 419 4.43 -22.12 -75.62
N PRO A 420 5.33 -23.11 -75.49
CA PRO A 420 5.13 -24.18 -74.49
C PRO A 420 6.43 -24.54 -73.73
N LYS A 421 6.48 -25.19 -72.55
CA LYS A 421 5.50 -25.69 -71.56
C LYS A 421 6.32 -25.95 -70.25
N SER A 422 5.95 -25.42 -69.07
CA SER A 422 5.17 -26.05 -67.97
C SER A 422 5.84 -27.26 -67.26
N PRO A 423 5.69 -27.50 -65.93
CA PRO A 423 4.48 -27.15 -65.16
C PRO A 423 4.60 -26.68 -63.68
N SER A 424 3.57 -25.93 -63.25
CA SER A 424 2.87 -25.90 -61.94
C SER A 424 3.58 -25.72 -60.57
N LEU A 425 3.16 -24.64 -59.88
CA LEU A 425 3.08 -24.50 -58.40
C LEU A 425 1.83 -25.24 -57.84
N PRO A 426 1.56 -25.26 -56.52
CA PRO A 426 0.77 -24.18 -55.86
C PRO A 426 1.20 -23.88 -54.40
N SER A 427 0.67 -22.97 -53.58
CA SER A 427 -0.06 -21.68 -53.64
C SER A 427 -0.66 -21.46 -52.24
N SER A 428 -0.81 -20.20 -51.78
CA SER A 428 -1.79 -19.82 -50.74
C SER A 428 -2.98 -19.09 -51.41
N PRO A 429 -4.21 -19.18 -50.89
CA PRO A 429 -4.81 -18.01 -50.24
C PRO A 429 -5.88 -18.29 -49.15
N ARG A 430 -6.42 -17.22 -48.55
CA ARG A 430 -7.64 -17.21 -47.70
C ARG A 430 -8.93 -17.39 -48.52
N ILE A 431 -10.02 -17.86 -47.88
CA ILE A 431 -11.42 -17.46 -48.16
C ILE A 431 -12.32 -17.71 -46.91
N ASN A 432 -13.59 -17.27 -46.93
CA ASN A 432 -14.39 -16.98 -45.72
C ASN A 432 -15.85 -17.53 -45.78
N THR A 433 -16.45 -17.88 -44.63
CA THR A 433 -17.88 -18.24 -44.38
C THR A 433 -18.39 -19.58 -45.02
N GLN A 434 -19.41 -20.34 -44.54
CA GLN A 434 -20.54 -20.15 -43.60
C GLN A 434 -20.99 -21.46 -42.87
N LYS A 435 -21.64 -21.29 -41.69
CA LYS A 435 -22.83 -22.00 -41.13
C LYS A 435 -22.80 -23.46 -40.62
N MET A 436 -23.73 -23.68 -39.65
CA MET A 436 -24.22 -24.91 -39.00
C MET A 436 -23.25 -25.66 -38.06
N GLY A 437 -23.60 -25.97 -36.80
CA GLY A 437 -24.76 -25.48 -36.02
C GLY A 437 -25.01 -26.17 -34.66
N ARG A 438 -25.83 -25.50 -33.83
CA ARG A 438 -26.61 -25.97 -32.66
C ARG A 438 -25.90 -26.67 -31.47
N LEU A 439 -25.86 -25.96 -30.34
CA LEU A 439 -26.59 -26.21 -29.06
C LEU A 439 -26.43 -24.90 -28.23
N ALA A 440 -27.49 -24.20 -27.80
CA ALA A 440 -28.32 -24.41 -26.60
C ALA A 440 -27.56 -24.21 -25.26
N SER A 441 -28.02 -23.44 -24.27
CA SER A 441 -29.24 -22.58 -24.15
C SER A 441 -29.21 -21.69 -22.87
N TYR A 442 -30.15 -20.72 -22.79
CA TYR A 442 -30.42 -19.72 -21.73
C TYR A 442 -29.56 -18.44 -21.75
N SER A 443 -30.07 -17.20 -21.88
CA SER A 443 -31.41 -16.56 -21.83
C SER A 443 -31.87 -16.01 -20.47
N GLY A 444 -32.10 -14.69 -20.41
CA GLY A 444 -32.63 -13.94 -19.26
C GLY A 444 -31.53 -13.33 -18.36
N THR A 445 -31.64 -12.11 -17.83
CA THR A 445 -32.68 -11.06 -18.01
C THR A 445 -32.08 -9.66 -17.84
N ASN A 446 -32.65 -8.66 -18.53
CA ASN A 446 -32.42 -7.25 -18.19
C ASN A 446 -32.98 -6.92 -16.81
N LEU A 447 -32.32 -6.04 -16.05
CA LEU A 447 -33.02 -5.03 -15.26
C LEU A 447 -32.19 -3.75 -15.16
N ALA A 448 -32.87 -2.61 -15.21
CA ALA A 448 -32.34 -1.28 -14.95
C ALA A 448 -33.22 -0.60 -13.89
N SER A 449 -32.84 0.61 -13.45
CA SER A 449 -33.33 1.28 -12.22
C SER A 449 -32.60 0.77 -10.95
N ALA A 450 -32.39 1.57 -9.89
CA ALA A 450 -32.97 2.89 -9.62
C ALA A 450 -31.99 3.92 -9.02
N THR A 451 -32.31 5.18 -9.30
CA THR A 451 -32.05 6.43 -8.55
C THR A 451 -31.13 6.40 -7.32
N GLU A 452 -30.20 7.35 -7.30
CA GLU A 452 -29.58 7.89 -6.08
C GLU A 452 -30.65 8.33 -5.06
N ARG A 453 -30.38 8.15 -3.76
CA ARG A 453 -31.13 8.76 -2.65
C ARG A 453 -30.19 9.28 -1.57
N THR A 454 -29.96 10.59 -1.57
CA THR A 454 -29.23 11.31 -0.52
C THR A 454 -30.22 11.95 0.47
N SER A 455 -30.51 11.23 1.55
CA SER A 455 -31.28 11.71 2.70
C SER A 455 -30.95 10.78 3.89
N SER A 456 -30.10 11.13 4.86
CA SER A 456 -30.05 12.35 5.71
C SER A 456 -31.29 12.45 6.60
N GLU A 457 -31.09 12.22 7.90
CA GLU A 457 -32.14 12.08 8.91
C GLU A 457 -32.46 13.38 9.65
N TYR A 458 -33.76 13.57 9.86
CA TYR A 458 -34.36 14.31 10.99
C TYR A 458 -33.82 13.77 12.35
N VAL A 459 -33.87 14.44 13.51
CA VAL A 459 -34.74 15.54 14.00
C VAL A 459 -34.01 16.36 15.09
N GLN A 460 -34.46 17.60 15.35
CA GLN A 460 -34.43 18.46 16.58
C GLN A 460 -33.61 18.03 17.85
N SER A 461 -33.09 18.87 18.79
CA SER A 461 -32.95 20.32 19.10
C SER A 461 -32.87 20.47 20.66
N PRO A 462 -32.54 21.63 21.31
CA PRO A 462 -31.70 22.79 20.95
C PRO A 462 -30.68 23.15 22.11
N PRO A 463 -30.45 24.39 22.66
CA PRO A 463 -29.07 24.82 23.00
C PRO A 463 -28.87 25.40 24.43
N PRO A 464 -27.70 26.04 24.69
CA PRO A 464 -27.71 27.31 25.43
C PRO A 464 -27.03 28.46 24.66
N ARG A 465 -27.37 29.71 25.04
CA ARG A 465 -26.87 30.96 24.45
C ARG A 465 -25.57 31.43 25.13
N LYS A 466 -24.78 32.26 24.43
CA LYS A 466 -23.99 33.34 25.06
C LYS A 466 -23.66 34.49 24.10
N ASP A 467 -24.56 35.47 24.13
CA ASP A 467 -24.33 36.92 24.16
C ASP A 467 -23.19 37.54 23.34
N SER A 468 -23.60 38.39 22.41
CA SER A 468 -22.78 39.44 21.79
C SER A 468 -22.31 40.48 22.81
N LEU A 469 -21.03 40.84 22.81
CA LEU A 469 -20.53 42.07 23.43
C LEU A 469 -20.49 43.24 22.42
N PRO A 470 -20.87 44.47 22.82
CA PRO A 470 -20.92 45.62 21.94
C PRO A 470 -19.58 46.37 21.85
N LYS A 471 -19.53 47.36 20.95
CA LYS A 471 -18.46 48.35 20.87
C LYS A 471 -18.41 49.24 22.13
N GLN A 472 -17.20 49.65 22.50
CA GLN A 472 -16.88 51.05 22.80
C GLN A 472 -15.71 51.47 21.90
#